data_AF-A0A7S2ZSF7-F1
#
_entry.id   AF-A0A7S2ZSF7-F1
#
_cell.length_a   1.000
_cell.length_b   1.000
_cell.length_c   1.000
_cell.angle_alpha   90.00
_cell.angle_beta   90.00
_cell.angle_gamma   90.00
#
_symmetry.space_group_name_H-M   'P 1'
#
loop_
_entity.id
_entity.type
_entity.pdbx_description
1 polymer ?
#
loop_
_entity_poly.entity_id
_entity_poly.type
_entity_poly.pdbx_seq_one_letter_code
_entity_poly.pdbx_strand_id
1 'polypeptide(L)'
;EAHEDTAIEGEEIFLMGFVVSNSFTLRRRVQSCSRGRSVTMQSEGRIDLQISATKDILSKQLAEFVIQKAADAKKEKGKFVVALSGGSLPKTLAKELVTDDYKERAEFSSWHVYFADERCVPLDHEDSNYGLSKTELFDKVNIPASQIYPIDPSLSPEECAAAYAKSLETGIGEGIPVFDVLFLGIGPDGHTCSLFPGHPLLQENSKTVAHILDSPKPPPQRVTLTYPVLNAAKDVVFVSTGSSKKDAMRSILKVRLGSHINSPR
;
A
#
# COMPACT_ATOMS: atom_id res chain seq x y z
N GLU A 1 -1.16 15.55 22.23
CA GLU A 1 -2.33 16.32 21.78
C GLU A 1 -1.99 17.67 21.15
N ALA A 2 -1.01 18.46 21.61
CA ALA A 2 -0.72 19.78 20.98
C ALA A 2 0.33 19.78 19.83
N HIS A 3 1.03 18.67 19.57
CA HIS A 3 2.12 18.65 18.58
C HIS A 3 1.71 18.17 17.16
N GLU A 4 0.55 17.51 17.02
CA GLU A 4 0.11 16.94 15.73
C GLU A 4 -0.74 17.91 14.91
N ASP A 5 -1.59 18.73 15.54
CA ASP A 5 -2.41 19.72 14.85
C ASP A 5 -1.58 20.87 14.25
N THR A 6 -0.51 21.29 14.94
CA THR A 6 0.42 22.33 14.46
C THR A 6 1.25 21.90 13.27
N ALA A 7 1.37 20.59 13.01
CA ALA A 7 2.13 20.13 11.86
C ALA A 7 1.49 20.65 10.58
N ILE A 8 0.16 20.69 10.48
CA ILE A 8 -0.56 20.87 9.21
C ILE A 8 -0.69 22.35 8.76
N GLU A 9 -0.06 23.32 9.43
CA GLU A 9 -0.25 24.76 9.14
C GLU A 9 0.84 25.42 8.29
N GLY A 10 2.04 24.83 8.16
CA GLY A 10 3.13 25.41 7.34
C GLY A 10 2.91 25.33 5.82
N GLU A 11 3.39 26.34 5.09
CA GLU A 11 3.30 26.45 3.61
C GLU A 11 4.25 25.53 2.82
N GLU A 12 5.14 24.78 3.47
CA GLU A 12 6.02 23.82 2.79
C GLU A 12 5.93 22.42 3.41
N ILE A 13 5.49 21.47 2.56
CA ILE A 13 5.74 20.02 2.63
C ILE A 13 5.00 19.24 3.73
N PHE A 14 4.02 18.44 3.29
CA PHE A 14 3.49 17.29 4.04
C PHE A 14 3.88 16.02 3.31
N LEU A 15 4.82 15.28 3.89
CA LEU A 15 5.24 13.96 3.46
C LEU A 15 4.78 12.99 4.53
N MET A 16 3.66 12.34 4.29
CA MET A 16 2.94 11.58 5.31
C MET A 16 3.01 10.10 4.94
N GLY A 17 3.80 9.38 5.73
CA GLY A 17 3.85 7.93 5.78
C GLY A 17 2.89 7.46 6.87
N PHE A 18 1.85 6.69 6.53
CA PHE A 18 1.12 5.92 7.54
C PHE A 18 1.46 4.46 7.42
N VAL A 19 1.98 3.86 8.48
CA VAL A 19 2.02 2.40 8.60
C VAL A 19 0.75 1.97 9.32
N VAL A 20 -0.16 1.30 8.62
CA VAL A 20 -1.21 0.51 9.27
C VAL A 20 -0.65 -0.89 9.45
N SER A 21 -0.22 -1.20 10.67
CA SER A 21 0.28 -2.54 11.00
C SER A 21 -0.85 -3.36 11.61
N ASN A 22 -1.20 -4.48 10.97
CA ASN A 22 -2.12 -5.46 11.54
C ASN A 22 -1.37 -6.37 12.51
N SER A 23 -0.98 -5.81 13.65
CA SER A 23 -0.49 -6.63 14.76
C SER A 23 -1.69 -7.21 15.52
N PHE A 24 -1.97 -8.51 15.33
CA PHE A 24 -2.91 -9.22 16.20
C PHE A 24 -2.32 -9.32 17.61
N THR A 25 -2.62 -8.33 18.46
CA THR A 25 -2.27 -8.42 19.88
C THR A 25 -3.30 -9.33 20.55
N LEU A 26 -2.86 -10.48 21.07
CA LEU A 26 -3.71 -11.41 21.81
C LEU A 26 -4.09 -10.80 23.18
N ARG A 27 -5.04 -9.86 23.22
CA ARG A 27 -5.65 -9.45 24.49
C ARG A 27 -6.63 -10.54 24.92
N ARG A 28 -6.23 -11.36 25.90
CA ARG A 28 -7.15 -12.28 26.60
C ARG A 28 -8.21 -11.46 27.35
N ARG A 29 -9.32 -11.15 26.71
CA ARG A 29 -10.52 -10.72 27.42
C ARG A 29 -11.37 -11.95 27.70
N VAL A 30 -11.15 -12.56 28.86
CA VAL A 30 -12.00 -13.65 29.33
C VAL A 30 -13.33 -13.05 29.74
N GLN A 31 -14.34 -13.18 28.88
CA GLN A 31 -15.72 -12.88 29.25
C GLN A 31 -16.37 -14.22 29.62
N SER A 32 -16.62 -14.44 30.92
CA SER A 32 -17.36 -15.64 31.36
C SER A 32 -18.82 -15.47 30.96
N CYS A 33 -19.28 -16.25 29.99
CA CYS A 33 -20.70 -16.44 29.73
C CYS A 33 -21.05 -17.90 30.05
N SER A 34 -22.23 -18.13 30.61
CA SER A 34 -22.68 -19.39 31.21
C SER A 34 -22.84 -20.57 30.23
N ARG A 35 -22.47 -20.42 28.95
CA ARG A 35 -22.62 -21.45 27.90
C ARG A 35 -21.44 -21.57 26.92
N GLY A 36 -20.21 -21.30 27.34
CA GLY A 36 -19.00 -21.62 26.59
C GLY A 36 -17.99 -20.48 26.51
N ARG A 37 -16.70 -20.83 26.40
CA ARG A 37 -15.61 -19.87 26.19
C ARG A 37 -15.67 -19.39 24.73
N SER A 38 -16.06 -18.14 24.53
CA SER A 38 -15.80 -17.42 23.28
C SER A 38 -14.50 -16.63 23.42
N VAL A 39 -13.58 -16.81 22.47
CA VAL A 39 -12.39 -15.97 22.31
C VAL A 39 -12.69 -14.99 21.20
N THR A 40 -12.89 -13.72 21.52
CA THR A 40 -12.98 -12.66 20.52
C THR A 40 -11.58 -12.15 20.22
N MET A 41 -11.07 -12.38 19.02
CA MET A 41 -9.85 -11.74 18.53
C MET A 41 -10.21 -10.30 18.12
N GLN A 42 -9.58 -9.30 18.71
CA GLN A 42 -9.69 -7.91 18.29
C GLN A 42 -8.31 -7.46 17.80
N SER A 43 -8.21 -7.06 16.52
CA SER A 43 -7.03 -6.38 15.99
C SER A 43 -7.14 -4.89 16.33
N GLU A 44 -6.27 -4.39 17.21
CA GLU A 44 -6.07 -2.96 17.39
C GLU A 44 -5.04 -2.51 16.33
N GLY A 45 -5.51 -2.07 15.16
CA GLY A 45 -4.62 -1.56 14.12
C GLY A 45 -3.90 -0.31 14.60
N ARG A 46 -2.57 -0.34 14.65
CA ARG A 46 -1.74 0.82 14.98
C ARG A 46 -1.56 1.66 13.71
N ILE A 47 -1.85 2.95 13.80
CA ILE A 47 -1.42 3.94 12.82
C ILE A 47 -0.18 4.60 13.38
N ASP A 48 0.91 4.57 12.62
CA ASP A 48 2.09 5.38 12.88
C ASP A 48 2.15 6.51 11.87
N LEU A 49 2.16 7.76 12.33
CA LEU A 49 2.21 8.95 11.50
C LEU A 49 3.64 9.48 11.47
N GLN A 50 4.31 9.33 10.34
CA GLN A 50 5.62 9.92 10.12
C GLN A 50 5.53 11.11 9.15
N ILE A 51 5.99 12.27 9.63
CA ILE A 51 6.07 13.51 8.87
C ILE A 51 7.54 13.85 8.64
N SER A 52 7.93 14.00 7.38
CA SER A 52 9.29 14.38 7.00
C SER A 52 9.34 15.82 6.49
N ALA A 53 10.33 16.59 6.93
CA ALA A 53 10.50 17.99 6.52
C ALA A 53 10.86 18.14 5.03
N THR A 54 11.53 17.15 4.43
CA THR A 54 11.93 17.17 3.02
C THR A 54 11.71 15.82 2.37
N LYS A 55 11.62 15.81 1.02
CA LYS A 55 11.51 14.57 0.23
C LYS A 55 12.70 13.65 0.44
N ASP A 56 13.87 14.23 0.69
CA ASP A 56 15.12 13.49 0.87
C ASP A 56 15.13 12.74 2.20
N ILE A 57 14.64 13.37 3.26
CA ILE A 57 14.46 12.71 4.56
C ILE A 57 13.42 11.59 4.42
N LEU A 58 12.29 11.84 3.74
CA LEU A 58 11.28 10.81 3.50
C LEU A 58 11.88 9.61 2.75
N SER A 59 12.57 9.85 1.64
CA SER A 59 13.15 8.78 0.82
C SER A 59 14.14 7.92 1.62
N LYS A 60 14.96 8.53 2.49
CA LYS A 60 15.86 7.78 3.38
C LYS A 60 15.10 6.95 4.40
N GLN A 61 14.10 7.54 5.06
CA GLN A 61 13.26 6.83 6.03
C GLN A 61 12.52 5.66 5.39
N LEU A 62 11.99 5.86 4.18
CA LEU A 62 11.28 4.84 3.41
C LEU A 62 12.21 3.70 2.97
N ALA A 63 13.43 4.03 2.56
CA ALA A 63 14.44 3.06 2.18
C ALA A 63 14.90 2.21 3.39
N GLU A 64 15.16 2.83 4.54
CA GLU A 64 15.49 2.09 5.77
C GLU A 64 14.33 1.19 6.22
N PHE A 65 13.10 1.69 6.16
CA PHE A 65 11.91 0.91 6.49
C PHE A 65 11.78 -0.33 5.61
N VAL A 66 11.87 -0.18 4.28
CA VAL A 66 11.67 -1.31 3.38
C VAL A 66 12.82 -2.32 3.45
N ILE A 67 14.05 -1.86 3.67
CA ILE A 67 15.20 -2.75 3.91
C ILE A 67 14.96 -3.61 5.14
N GLN A 68 14.52 -3.00 6.25
CA GLN A 68 14.22 -3.72 7.48
C GLN A 68 13.10 -4.75 7.26
N LYS A 69 12.01 -4.35 6.58
CA LYS A 69 10.89 -5.26 6.29
C LYS A 69 11.27 -6.39 5.34
N ALA A 70 12.12 -6.12 4.36
CA ALA A 70 12.65 -7.14 3.45
C ALA A 70 13.52 -8.15 4.20
N ALA A 71 14.42 -7.68 5.06
CA ALA A 71 15.27 -8.53 5.89
C ALA A 71 14.45 -9.42 6.85
N ASP A 72 13.44 -8.84 7.50
CA ASP A 72 12.55 -9.58 8.41
C ASP A 72 11.74 -10.65 7.67
N ALA A 73 11.13 -10.31 6.53
CA ALA A 73 10.36 -11.25 5.72
C ALA A 73 11.23 -12.36 5.13
N LYS A 74 12.43 -12.03 4.64
CA LYS A 74 13.40 -13.02 4.17
C LYS A 74 13.79 -13.98 5.29
N LYS A 75 14.05 -13.49 6.50
CA LYS A 75 14.36 -14.34 7.65
C LYS A 75 13.19 -15.25 8.05
N GLU A 76 11.96 -14.75 7.98
CA GLU A 76 10.75 -15.50 8.36
C GLU A 76 10.38 -16.59 7.35
N LYS A 77 10.39 -16.27 6.05
CA LYS A 77 9.81 -17.13 5.00
C LYS A 77 10.62 -17.21 3.70
N GLY A 78 11.85 -16.68 3.68
CA GLY A 78 12.77 -16.73 2.54
C GLY A 78 12.45 -15.77 1.39
N LYS A 79 11.34 -15.02 1.46
CA LYS A 79 10.92 -14.06 0.44
C LYS A 79 10.25 -12.83 1.05
N PHE A 80 10.45 -11.68 0.41
CA PHE A 80 9.77 -10.42 0.72
C PHE A 80 8.70 -10.14 -0.34
N VAL A 81 7.43 -10.13 0.05
CA VAL A 81 6.28 -9.97 -0.85
C VAL A 81 5.74 -8.56 -0.69
N VAL A 82 5.90 -7.73 -1.74
CA VAL A 82 5.56 -6.30 -1.73
C VAL A 82 4.66 -5.96 -2.91
N ALA A 83 3.73 -5.02 -2.73
CA ALA A 83 3.03 -4.42 -3.87
C ALA A 83 3.26 -2.91 -3.95
N LEU A 84 3.35 -2.39 -5.17
CA LEU A 84 3.59 -0.98 -5.48
C LEU A 84 2.38 -0.37 -6.20
N SER A 85 1.95 0.82 -5.78
CA SER A 85 1.17 1.74 -6.61
C SER A 85 2.07 2.65 -7.44
N GLY A 86 1.49 3.31 -8.45
CA GLY A 86 2.20 4.32 -9.24
C GLY A 86 2.22 5.73 -8.63
N GLY A 87 2.19 6.74 -9.50
CA GLY A 87 2.27 8.15 -9.11
C GLY A 87 3.68 8.55 -8.66
N SER A 88 3.81 9.40 -7.63
CA SER A 88 5.14 9.82 -7.13
C SER A 88 5.86 8.74 -6.31
N LEU A 89 5.20 7.62 -6.01
CA LEU A 89 5.67 6.62 -5.05
C LEU A 89 6.92 5.87 -5.54
N PRO A 90 6.94 5.27 -6.75
CA PRO A 90 8.13 4.54 -7.22
C PRO A 90 9.38 5.41 -7.25
N LYS A 91 9.26 6.66 -7.70
CA LYS A 91 10.37 7.63 -7.70
C LYS A 91 10.88 7.96 -6.29
N THR A 92 9.98 8.12 -5.32
CA THR A 92 10.32 8.44 -3.94
C THR A 92 11.02 7.25 -3.27
N LEU A 93 10.50 6.05 -3.50
CA LEU A 93 11.06 4.78 -2.98
C LEU A 93 12.43 4.48 -3.60
N ALA A 94 12.55 4.62 -4.92
CA ALA A 94 13.77 4.29 -5.65
C ALA A 94 14.92 5.25 -5.34
N LYS A 95 14.65 6.52 -4.98
CA LYS A 95 15.65 7.58 -4.84
C LYS A 95 16.91 7.14 -4.08
N GLU A 96 16.76 6.53 -2.91
CA GLU A 96 17.89 6.05 -2.12
C GLU A 96 18.22 4.59 -2.43
N LEU A 97 17.21 3.75 -2.67
CA LEU A 97 17.38 2.31 -2.94
C LEU A 97 18.25 1.96 -4.13
N VAL A 98 18.43 2.87 -5.09
CA VAL A 98 19.26 2.66 -6.28
C VAL A 98 20.72 3.09 -6.09
N THR A 99 21.06 3.65 -4.93
CA THR A 99 22.46 3.98 -4.56
C THR A 99 23.18 2.74 -4.04
N ASP A 100 24.50 2.69 -4.18
CA ASP A 100 25.29 1.50 -3.85
C ASP A 100 25.14 1.10 -2.37
N ASP A 101 25.17 2.08 -1.46
CA ASP A 101 25.00 1.87 -0.01
C ASP A 101 23.67 1.17 0.38
N TYR A 102 22.60 1.40 -0.38
CA TYR A 102 21.29 0.81 -0.11
C TYR A 102 21.07 -0.46 -0.93
N LYS A 103 21.61 -0.55 -2.15
CA LYS A 103 21.49 -1.73 -3.02
C LYS A 103 21.99 -3.00 -2.35
N GLU A 104 23.14 -2.92 -1.70
CA GLU A 104 23.74 -4.07 -1.01
C GLU A 104 22.88 -4.55 0.16
N ARG A 105 22.24 -3.61 0.89
CA ARG A 105 21.41 -3.91 2.06
C ARG A 105 19.99 -4.35 1.71
N ALA A 106 19.47 -3.93 0.56
CA ALA A 106 18.10 -4.21 0.15
C ALA A 106 17.86 -5.68 -0.26
N GLU A 107 18.92 -6.44 -0.56
CA GLU A 107 18.84 -7.86 -0.90
C GLU A 107 17.75 -8.20 -1.93
N PHE A 108 17.73 -7.44 -3.03
CA PHE A 108 16.71 -7.46 -4.08
C PHE A 108 16.40 -8.83 -4.68
N SER A 109 17.31 -9.80 -4.58
CA SER A 109 17.07 -11.18 -5.02
C SER A 109 15.94 -11.87 -4.25
N SER A 110 15.58 -11.39 -3.06
CA SER A 110 14.47 -11.92 -2.26
C SER A 110 13.12 -11.23 -2.49
N TRP A 111 13.08 -10.18 -3.32
CA TRP A 111 11.87 -9.37 -3.53
C TRP A 111 10.96 -10.01 -4.56
N HIS A 112 9.69 -10.21 -4.20
CA HIS A 112 8.59 -10.55 -5.08
C HIS A 112 7.66 -9.35 -5.18
N VAL A 113 7.67 -8.68 -6.32
CA VAL A 113 7.03 -7.38 -6.54
C VAL A 113 5.76 -7.51 -7.35
N TYR A 114 4.66 -7.11 -6.74
CA TYR A 114 3.32 -7.03 -7.31
C TYR A 114 2.90 -5.56 -7.47
N PHE A 115 1.72 -5.33 -8.03
CA PHE A 115 1.12 -4.02 -8.24
C PHE A 115 -0.21 -3.92 -7.50
N ALA A 116 -0.38 -2.84 -6.75
CA ALA A 116 -1.61 -2.60 -6.01
C ALA A 116 -2.77 -2.19 -6.93
N ASP A 117 -2.44 -1.58 -8.05
CA ASP A 117 -3.32 -1.27 -9.17
C ASP A 117 -2.50 -1.12 -10.45
N GLU A 118 -3.15 -1.23 -11.60
CA GLU A 118 -2.56 -0.92 -12.89
C GLU A 118 -3.62 -0.40 -13.86
N ARG A 119 -3.19 0.42 -14.81
CA ARG A 119 -3.98 0.99 -15.88
C ARG A 119 -3.94 -0.01 -17.02
N CYS A 120 -5.09 -0.31 -17.63
CA CYS A 120 -5.15 -1.25 -18.76
C CYS A 120 -4.62 -0.58 -20.04
N VAL A 121 -3.31 -0.33 -20.06
CA VAL A 121 -2.53 0.28 -21.15
C VAL A 121 -1.25 -0.54 -21.33
N PRO A 122 -0.59 -0.49 -22.51
CA PRO A 122 0.69 -1.17 -22.71
C PRO A 122 1.71 -0.89 -21.61
N LEU A 123 2.55 -1.87 -21.27
CA LEU A 123 3.51 -1.78 -20.17
C LEU A 123 4.60 -0.71 -20.37
N ASP A 124 4.80 -0.25 -21.59
CA ASP A 124 5.70 0.85 -21.98
C ASP A 124 4.99 2.21 -22.10
N HIS A 125 3.68 2.26 -21.86
CA HIS A 125 2.90 3.49 -21.87
C HIS A 125 3.22 4.37 -20.65
N GLU A 126 3.18 5.70 -20.81
CA GLU A 126 3.50 6.66 -19.73
C GLU A 126 2.61 6.53 -18.48
N ASP A 127 1.37 6.06 -18.67
CA ASP A 127 0.41 5.81 -17.59
C ASP A 127 0.59 4.46 -16.88
N SER A 128 1.49 3.57 -17.34
CA SER A 128 1.72 2.28 -16.70
C SER A 128 2.50 2.42 -15.39
N ASN A 129 1.93 1.86 -14.33
CA ASN A 129 2.61 1.74 -13.04
C ASN A 129 3.83 0.81 -13.12
N TYR A 130 3.74 -0.26 -13.93
CA TYR A 130 4.89 -1.11 -14.25
C TYR A 130 5.97 -0.34 -15.01
N GLY A 131 5.61 0.37 -16.09
CA GLY A 131 6.56 1.17 -16.88
C GLY A 131 7.31 2.16 -16.00
N LEU A 132 6.58 2.89 -15.15
CA LEU A 132 7.17 3.80 -14.18
C LEU A 132 8.10 3.08 -13.18
N SER A 133 7.67 1.97 -12.60
CA SER A 133 8.48 1.22 -11.62
C SER A 133 9.71 0.59 -12.26
N LYS A 134 9.62 0.20 -13.53
CA LYS A 134 10.74 -0.30 -14.33
C LYS A 134 11.79 0.78 -14.52
N THR A 135 11.38 1.96 -15.00
CA THR A 135 12.29 3.09 -15.21
C THR A 135 12.88 3.61 -13.91
N GLU A 136 12.08 3.69 -12.84
CA GLU A 136 12.55 4.29 -11.59
C GLU A 136 13.38 3.34 -10.75
N LEU A 137 13.02 2.05 -10.71
CA LEU A 137 13.62 1.05 -9.82
C LEU A 137 14.20 -0.14 -10.58
N PHE A 138 13.40 -0.92 -11.32
CA PHE A 138 13.80 -2.27 -11.74
C PHE A 138 14.99 -2.29 -12.70
N ASP A 139 15.13 -1.31 -13.58
CA ASP A 139 16.29 -1.21 -14.49
C ASP A 139 17.59 -0.81 -13.79
N LYS A 140 17.50 -0.40 -12.52
CA LYS A 140 18.62 0.12 -11.74
C LYS A 140 19.07 -0.84 -10.63
N VAL A 141 18.34 -1.93 -10.38
CA VAL A 141 18.61 -2.88 -9.29
C VAL A 141 18.45 -4.33 -9.75
N ASN A 142 18.94 -5.28 -8.97
CA ASN A 142 18.98 -6.71 -9.34
C ASN A 142 17.78 -7.49 -8.77
N ILE A 143 16.55 -7.11 -9.14
CA ILE A 143 15.35 -7.94 -8.88
C ILE A 143 15.20 -8.93 -10.04
N PRO A 144 15.12 -10.25 -9.79
CA PRO A 144 14.88 -11.23 -10.85
C PRO A 144 13.56 -10.95 -11.59
N ALA A 145 13.60 -10.92 -12.92
CA ALA A 145 12.40 -10.62 -13.72
C ALA A 145 11.25 -11.61 -13.46
N SER A 146 11.55 -12.86 -13.12
CA SER A 146 10.56 -13.88 -12.72
C SER A 146 9.88 -13.61 -11.38
N GLN A 147 10.37 -12.64 -10.61
CA GLN A 147 9.81 -12.20 -9.33
C GLN A 147 9.10 -10.83 -9.45
N ILE A 148 8.93 -10.32 -10.66
CA ILE A 148 8.14 -9.13 -10.95
C ILE A 148 6.85 -9.60 -11.63
N TYR A 149 5.71 -9.29 -11.03
CA TYR A 149 4.39 -9.78 -11.44
C TYR A 149 3.55 -8.62 -11.97
N PRO A 150 3.74 -8.21 -13.25
CA PRO A 150 2.91 -7.19 -13.87
C PRO A 150 1.46 -7.66 -14.05
N ILE A 151 0.54 -6.71 -14.12
CA ILE A 151 -0.82 -6.96 -14.60
C ILE A 151 -0.76 -6.91 -16.13
N ASP A 152 -1.09 -8.02 -16.80
CA ASP A 152 -0.99 -8.17 -18.26
C ASP A 152 -2.03 -7.31 -18.98
N PRO A 153 -1.64 -6.21 -19.66
CA PRO A 153 -2.58 -5.31 -20.29
C PRO A 153 -3.06 -5.81 -21.68
N SER A 154 -2.61 -6.98 -22.14
CA SER A 154 -3.05 -7.55 -23.42
C SER A 154 -4.41 -8.23 -23.35
N LEU A 155 -4.91 -8.51 -22.15
CA LEU A 155 -6.22 -9.11 -21.88
C LEU A 155 -7.29 -8.03 -21.68
N SER A 156 -8.57 -8.42 -21.73
CA SER A 156 -9.64 -7.51 -21.27
C SER A 156 -9.51 -7.24 -19.76
N PRO A 157 -9.96 -6.08 -19.23
CA PRO A 157 -9.82 -5.77 -17.80
C PRO A 157 -10.37 -6.86 -16.86
N GLU A 158 -11.46 -7.53 -17.25
CA GLU A 158 -12.02 -8.65 -16.49
C GLU A 158 -11.08 -9.86 -16.46
N GLU A 159 -10.56 -10.26 -17.63
CA GLU A 159 -9.60 -11.36 -17.75
C GLU A 159 -8.28 -11.02 -17.05
N CYS A 160 -7.80 -9.77 -17.14
CA CYS A 160 -6.65 -9.29 -16.38
C CYS A 160 -6.84 -9.50 -14.89
N ALA A 161 -7.99 -9.07 -14.34
CA ALA A 161 -8.26 -9.19 -12.91
C ALA A 161 -8.30 -10.66 -12.46
N ALA A 162 -8.93 -11.53 -13.24
CA ALA A 162 -8.98 -12.97 -12.96
C ALA A 162 -7.59 -13.63 -13.04
N ALA A 163 -6.81 -13.32 -14.08
CA ALA A 163 -5.44 -13.81 -14.24
C ALA A 163 -4.54 -13.33 -13.11
N TYR A 164 -4.69 -12.06 -12.70
CA TYR A 164 -3.91 -11.49 -11.63
C TYR A 164 -4.26 -12.11 -10.27
N ALA A 165 -5.54 -12.30 -9.97
CA ALA A 165 -5.98 -13.00 -8.77
C ALA A 165 -5.36 -14.41 -8.67
N LYS A 166 -5.34 -15.16 -9.77
CA LYS A 166 -4.68 -16.48 -9.84
C LYS A 166 -3.17 -16.40 -9.62
N SER A 167 -2.51 -15.33 -10.09
CA SER A 167 -1.08 -15.10 -9.83
C SER A 167 -0.80 -14.87 -8.34
N LEU A 168 -1.71 -14.17 -7.63
CA LEU A 168 -1.60 -13.95 -6.18
C LEU A 168 -1.77 -15.28 -5.43
N GLU A 169 -2.76 -16.09 -5.80
CA GLU A 169 -2.98 -17.42 -5.21
C GLU A 169 -1.75 -18.32 -5.38
N THR A 170 -1.18 -18.34 -6.59
CA THR A 170 -0.01 -19.18 -6.91
C THR A 170 1.26 -18.69 -6.21
N GLY A 171 1.48 -17.37 -6.16
CA GLY A 171 2.73 -16.79 -5.67
C GLY A 171 2.77 -16.50 -4.17
N ILE A 172 1.62 -16.26 -3.54
CA ILE A 172 1.51 -15.85 -2.13
C ILE A 172 0.82 -16.96 -1.31
N GLY A 173 -0.31 -17.47 -1.79
CA GLY A 173 -1.07 -18.55 -1.16
C GLY A 173 -2.57 -18.46 -1.43
N GLU A 174 -3.30 -19.57 -1.21
CA GLU A 174 -4.75 -19.63 -1.38
C GLU A 174 -5.50 -18.73 -0.38
N GLY A 175 -6.65 -18.21 -0.80
CA GLY A 175 -7.48 -17.31 0.02
C GLY A 175 -7.12 -15.84 -0.15
N ILE A 176 -7.21 -15.06 0.93
CA ILE A 176 -6.84 -13.63 0.88
C ILE A 176 -5.31 -13.51 0.98
N PRO A 177 -4.62 -12.98 -0.05
CA PRO A 177 -3.17 -12.86 -0.03
C PRO A 177 -2.71 -11.85 1.03
N VAL A 178 -1.68 -12.23 1.77
CA VAL A 178 -1.06 -11.38 2.81
C VAL A 178 0.29 -10.87 2.31
N PHE A 179 0.34 -9.58 1.98
CA PHE A 179 1.56 -8.87 1.64
C PHE A 179 2.36 -8.51 2.89
N ASP A 180 3.69 -8.50 2.80
CA ASP A 180 4.52 -7.95 3.87
C ASP A 180 4.38 -6.43 3.90
N VAL A 181 4.43 -5.79 2.73
CA VAL A 181 4.20 -4.35 2.61
C VAL A 181 3.36 -4.04 1.37
N LEU A 182 2.32 -3.20 1.54
CA LEU A 182 1.64 -2.52 0.44
C LEU A 182 2.04 -1.05 0.43
N PHE A 183 2.76 -0.61 -0.60
CA PHE A 183 3.08 0.80 -0.79
C PHE A 183 2.03 1.48 -1.66
N LEU A 184 1.24 2.34 -1.04
CA LEU A 184 0.07 2.95 -1.66
C LEU A 184 0.22 4.45 -1.84
N GLY A 185 -0.27 4.96 -2.97
CA GLY A 185 -0.43 6.39 -3.19
C GLY A 185 -1.78 6.89 -2.69
N ILE A 186 -1.87 8.18 -2.37
CA ILE A 186 -3.15 8.88 -2.12
C ILE A 186 -3.34 9.97 -3.16
N GLY A 187 -4.52 9.98 -3.79
CA GLY A 187 -4.96 11.05 -4.67
C GLY A 187 -5.50 12.28 -3.91
N PRO A 188 -5.64 13.44 -4.58
CA PRO A 188 -6.17 14.67 -3.96
C PRO A 188 -7.63 14.56 -3.50
N ASP A 189 -8.37 13.61 -4.04
CA ASP A 189 -9.72 13.16 -3.69
C ASP A 189 -9.74 12.08 -2.61
N GLY A 190 -8.58 11.58 -2.17
CA GLY A 190 -8.46 10.53 -1.15
C GLY A 190 -8.53 9.09 -1.70
N HIS A 191 -8.63 8.89 -3.01
CA HIS A 191 -8.54 7.55 -3.59
C HIS A 191 -7.16 6.92 -3.34
N THR A 192 -7.14 5.60 -3.21
CA THR A 192 -5.94 4.76 -3.23
C THR A 192 -6.14 3.63 -4.23
N CYS A 193 -5.07 3.09 -4.80
CA CYS A 193 -5.17 2.13 -5.89
C CYS A 193 -6.09 2.67 -7.00
N SER A 194 -7.04 1.86 -7.49
CA SER A 194 -8.18 2.36 -8.28
C SER A 194 -9.51 2.32 -7.51
N LEU A 195 -9.45 2.56 -6.19
CA LEU A 195 -10.60 2.60 -5.28
C LEU A 195 -11.01 4.06 -5.03
N PHE A 196 -11.93 4.56 -5.85
CA PHE A 196 -12.34 5.96 -5.86
C PHE A 196 -13.51 6.26 -4.90
N PRO A 197 -13.49 7.39 -4.18
CA PRO A 197 -14.61 7.82 -3.34
C PRO A 197 -15.94 7.82 -4.09
N GLY A 198 -16.97 7.23 -3.49
CA GLY A 198 -18.32 7.15 -4.06
C GLY A 198 -18.49 6.11 -5.18
N HIS A 199 -17.42 5.45 -5.63
CA HIS A 199 -17.52 4.43 -6.67
C HIS A 199 -18.12 3.12 -6.14
N PRO A 200 -18.99 2.41 -6.88
CA PRO A 200 -19.61 1.15 -6.42
C PRO A 200 -18.60 0.07 -6.05
N LEU A 201 -17.42 0.08 -6.67
CA LEU A 201 -16.33 -0.87 -6.37
C LEU A 201 -15.89 -0.86 -4.90
N LEU A 202 -16.12 0.22 -4.16
CA LEU A 202 -15.81 0.28 -2.73
C LEU A 202 -16.63 -0.73 -1.90
N GLN A 203 -17.74 -1.26 -2.45
CA GLN A 203 -18.57 -2.27 -1.80
C GLN A 203 -18.08 -3.71 -2.05
N GLU A 204 -17.05 -3.91 -2.88
CA GLU A 204 -16.47 -5.23 -3.15
C GLU A 204 -15.73 -5.75 -1.92
N ASN A 205 -16.24 -6.84 -1.34
CA ASN A 205 -15.70 -7.46 -0.12
C ASN A 205 -15.39 -8.95 -0.29
N SER A 206 -15.51 -9.48 -1.51
CA SER A 206 -15.39 -10.91 -1.82
C SER A 206 -14.18 -11.24 -2.70
N LYS A 207 -13.90 -10.40 -3.71
CA LYS A 207 -12.80 -10.61 -4.65
C LYS A 207 -11.49 -10.07 -4.08
N THR A 208 -10.37 -10.68 -4.47
CA THR A 208 -9.02 -10.19 -4.15
C THR A 208 -8.57 -9.10 -5.13
N VAL A 209 -8.94 -9.25 -6.40
CA VAL A 209 -8.65 -8.32 -7.50
C VAL A 209 -9.94 -8.00 -8.22
N ALA A 210 -10.12 -6.73 -8.57
CA ALA A 210 -11.24 -6.26 -9.35
C ALA A 210 -10.77 -5.44 -10.55
N HIS A 211 -11.67 -5.29 -11.52
CA HIS A 211 -11.51 -4.37 -12.63
C HIS A 211 -12.49 -3.21 -12.50
N ILE A 212 -12.15 -2.09 -13.12
CA ILE A 212 -12.99 -0.90 -13.25
C ILE A 212 -12.95 -0.46 -14.70
N LEU A 213 -14.09 -0.09 -15.28
CA LEU A 213 -14.20 0.32 -16.68
C LEU A 213 -14.48 1.82 -16.84
N ASP A 214 -14.84 2.47 -15.75
CA ASP A 214 -15.41 3.81 -15.64
C ASP A 214 -14.70 4.64 -14.56
N SER A 215 -13.37 4.47 -14.43
CA SER A 215 -12.57 5.29 -13.51
C SER A 215 -12.84 6.77 -13.76
N PRO A 216 -13.14 7.57 -12.71
CA PRO A 216 -13.40 9.00 -12.84
C PRO A 216 -12.15 9.80 -13.26
N LYS A 217 -10.99 9.13 -13.36
CA LYS A 217 -9.72 9.68 -13.86
C LYS A 217 -9.20 8.85 -15.03
N PRO A 218 -8.68 9.49 -16.10
CA PRO A 218 -8.09 8.76 -17.21
C PRO A 218 -6.81 8.01 -16.78
N PRO A 219 -6.48 6.88 -17.43
CA PRO A 219 -7.36 6.10 -18.31
C PRO A 219 -8.50 5.41 -17.51
N PRO A 220 -9.67 5.18 -18.14
CA PRO A 220 -10.88 4.71 -17.45
C PRO A 220 -10.81 3.23 -17.03
N GLN A 221 -10.08 2.41 -17.78
CA GLN A 221 -9.96 0.98 -17.54
C GLN A 221 -8.76 0.67 -16.65
N ARG A 222 -9.00 -0.01 -15.53
CA ARG A 222 -7.96 -0.35 -14.55
C ARG A 222 -8.23 -1.69 -13.88
N VAL A 223 -7.19 -2.26 -13.30
CA VAL A 223 -7.23 -3.43 -12.41
C VAL A 223 -6.69 -3.01 -11.06
N THR A 224 -7.28 -3.50 -9.96
CA THR A 224 -6.93 -3.06 -8.61
C THR A 224 -7.08 -4.18 -7.60
N LEU A 225 -6.20 -4.18 -6.61
CA LEU A 225 -6.44 -4.88 -5.35
C LEU A 225 -7.65 -4.25 -4.64
N THR A 226 -8.41 -5.07 -3.95
CA THR A 226 -9.63 -4.69 -3.22
C THR A 226 -9.34 -4.50 -1.72
N TYR A 227 -10.31 -3.96 -0.97
CA TYR A 227 -10.17 -3.78 0.47
C TYR A 227 -9.87 -5.05 1.26
N PRO A 228 -10.45 -6.23 0.95
CA PRO A 228 -10.03 -7.49 1.56
C PRO A 228 -8.51 -7.72 1.55
N VAL A 229 -7.85 -7.44 0.42
CA VAL A 229 -6.38 -7.61 0.30
C VAL A 229 -5.63 -6.51 1.04
N LEU A 230 -6.05 -5.25 0.87
CA LEU A 230 -5.43 -4.12 1.56
C LEU A 230 -5.49 -4.27 3.08
N ASN A 231 -6.62 -4.72 3.61
CA ASN A 231 -6.84 -4.93 5.04
C ASN A 231 -6.17 -6.19 5.58
N ALA A 232 -5.69 -7.10 4.72
CA ALA A 232 -5.00 -8.32 5.14
C ALA A 232 -3.48 -8.18 5.18
N ALA A 233 -2.91 -7.15 4.55
CA ALA A 233 -1.47 -6.91 4.56
C ALA A 233 -0.92 -6.74 5.98
N LYS A 234 0.34 -7.15 6.19
CA LYS A 234 1.05 -6.96 7.46
C LYS A 234 1.24 -5.47 7.73
N ASP A 235 1.75 -4.74 6.74
CA ASP A 235 1.91 -3.29 6.77
C ASP A 235 1.35 -2.65 5.49
N VAL A 236 0.47 -1.66 5.65
CA VAL A 236 0.07 -0.76 4.56
C VAL A 236 0.76 0.58 4.76
N VAL A 237 1.52 1.01 3.77
CA VAL A 237 2.30 2.25 3.80
C VAL A 237 1.78 3.22 2.76
N PHE A 238 1.04 4.24 3.21
CA PHE A 238 0.65 5.34 2.33
C PHE A 238 1.79 6.32 2.17
N VAL A 239 2.27 6.56 0.94
CA VAL A 239 3.31 7.55 0.66
C VAL A 239 2.69 8.70 -0.13
N SER A 240 2.56 9.83 0.56
CA SER A 240 1.95 11.03 -0.01
C SER A 240 2.96 12.17 -0.01
N THR A 241 3.15 12.81 -1.16
CA THR A 241 4.05 13.98 -1.31
C THR A 241 3.29 15.12 -2.01
N GLY A 242 3.49 16.35 -1.55
CA GLY A 242 2.98 17.57 -2.20
C GLY A 242 1.73 18.18 -1.57
N SER A 243 1.56 19.49 -1.76
CA SER A 243 0.50 20.30 -1.13
C SER A 243 -0.92 19.95 -1.61
N SER A 244 -1.07 19.46 -2.83
CA SER A 244 -2.37 19.11 -3.42
C SER A 244 -3.13 17.99 -2.69
N LYS A 245 -2.46 17.27 -1.78
CA LYS A 245 -3.02 16.14 -1.02
C LYS A 245 -3.42 16.52 0.41
N LYS A 246 -3.16 17.77 0.82
CA LYS A 246 -3.31 18.25 2.21
C LYS A 246 -4.72 18.06 2.75
N ASP A 247 -5.74 18.38 1.96
CA ASP A 247 -7.14 18.32 2.42
C ASP A 247 -7.66 16.89 2.52
N ALA A 248 -7.36 16.03 1.54
CA ALA A 248 -7.66 14.59 1.64
C ALA A 248 -7.02 13.99 2.88
N MET A 249 -5.75 14.31 3.12
CA MET A 249 -5.01 13.83 4.29
C MET A 249 -5.58 14.30 5.62
N ARG A 250 -5.95 15.59 5.72
CA ARG A 250 -6.66 16.11 6.91
C ARG A 250 -7.98 15.39 7.15
N SER A 251 -8.76 15.15 6.09
CA SER A 251 -10.05 14.45 6.20
C SER A 251 -9.86 13.02 6.74
N ILE A 252 -8.94 12.27 6.15
CA ILE A 252 -8.62 10.89 6.55
C ILE A 252 -8.19 10.83 8.03
N LEU A 253 -7.33 11.75 8.47
CA LEU A 253 -6.88 11.82 9.87
C LEU A 253 -8.00 12.21 10.85
N LYS A 254 -8.82 13.21 10.49
CA LYS A 254 -9.90 13.70 11.34
C LYS A 254 -10.95 12.64 11.64
N VAL A 255 -11.31 11.81 10.66
CA VAL A 255 -12.29 10.72 10.84
C VAL A 255 -11.88 9.78 11.98
N ARG A 256 -10.58 9.60 12.23
CA ARG A 256 -10.08 8.67 13.25
C ARG A 256 -9.82 9.32 14.61
N LEU A 257 -9.44 10.60 14.64
CA LEU A 257 -9.34 11.35 15.89
C LEU A 257 -10.74 11.70 16.45
N GLY A 258 -11.73 11.89 15.57
CA GLY A 258 -13.12 12.15 15.95
C GLY A 258 -13.88 10.92 16.51
N SER A 259 -13.42 9.70 16.23
CA SER A 259 -14.04 8.47 16.76
C SER A 259 -13.70 8.15 18.23
N HIS A 260 -12.87 8.98 18.89
CA HIS A 260 -12.58 8.90 20.33
C HIS A 260 -13.15 10.06 21.16
N ILE A 261 -13.86 11.01 20.54
CA ILE A 261 -14.53 12.09 21.26
C ILE A 261 -16.03 11.76 21.36
N ASN A 262 -16.37 10.86 22.29
CA ASN A 262 -17.68 10.97 22.92
C ASN A 262 -17.65 12.24 23.78
N SER A 263 -18.19 13.34 23.25
CA SER A 263 -18.51 14.49 24.09
C SER A 263 -19.69 14.13 24.99
N PRO A 264 -19.66 14.46 26.29
CA PRO A 264 -20.75 14.17 27.20
C PRO A 264 -21.99 14.97 26.79
N ARG A 265 -23.15 14.32 26.82
CA ARG A 265 -24.38 14.97 27.24
C ARG A 265 -24.70 14.48 28.64
#